data_AF-A0ABD5S9W8-F1
#
_entry.id   AF-A0ABD5S9W8-F1
#
_cell.length_a   1.000
_cell.length_b   1.000
_cell.length_c   1.000
_cell.angle_alpha   90.00
_cell.angle_beta   90.00
_cell.angle_gamma   90.00
#
_symmetry.space_group_name_H-M   'P 1'
#
loop_
_entity.id
_entity.type
_entity.pdbx_description
1 polymer ?
#
loop_
_entity_poly.entity_id
_entity_poly.type
_entity_poly.pdbx_seq_one_letter_code
_entity_poly.pdbx_strand_id
1 'polypeptide(L)' 'MYPLVSGALPWSWPLTLAVYGIVLAVAVWIYRDAKARGSNRAVLWFLATLVFTIVPVLLYMYLHRASGPAR' A
#
# COMPACT_ATOMS: atom_id res chain seq x y z
N MET A 1 -1.52 2.38 -33.45
CA MET A 1 -0.56 1.82 -32.47
C MET A 1 -0.73 2.60 -31.18
N TYR A 2 -1.28 1.99 -30.13
CA TYR A 2 -1.24 2.58 -28.78
C TYR A 2 0.22 2.67 -28.35
N PRO A 3 0.72 3.82 -27.85
CA PRO A 3 2.05 3.86 -27.29
C PRO A 3 2.05 3.00 -26.02
N LEU A 4 2.61 1.80 -26.14
CA LEU A 4 2.96 0.96 -25.02
C LEU A 4 4.10 1.67 -24.29
N VAL A 5 3.78 2.26 -23.15
CA VAL A 5 4.72 2.60 -22.07
C VAL A 5 5.89 3.47 -22.52
N SER A 6 5.69 4.79 -22.53
CA SER A 6 6.81 5.74 -22.45
C SER A 6 7.60 5.46 -21.16
N GLY A 7 8.81 4.90 -21.31
CA GLY A 7 9.65 4.26 -20.29
C GLY A 7 10.22 5.13 -19.16
N ALA A 8 9.52 6.18 -18.72
CA ALA A 8 9.77 6.80 -17.44
C ALA A 8 8.71 6.29 -16.46
N LEU A 9 9.14 5.59 -15.40
CA LEU A 9 8.30 5.36 -14.24
C LEU A 9 7.67 6.72 -13.87
N PRO A 10 6.33 6.84 -13.78
CA PRO A 10 5.71 8.09 -13.36
C PRO A 10 6.40 8.55 -12.08
N TRP A 11 6.69 9.85 -11.94
CA TRP A 11 7.47 10.41 -10.83
C TRP A 11 6.96 9.96 -9.44
N SER A 12 5.67 9.59 -9.35
CA SER A 12 5.02 9.09 -8.16
C SER A 12 5.32 7.63 -7.83
N TRP A 13 5.80 6.82 -8.76
CA TRP A 13 6.05 5.38 -8.56
C TRP A 13 7.12 5.08 -7.50
N PRO A 14 8.31 5.74 -7.51
CA PRO A 14 9.30 5.55 -6.46
C PRO A 14 8.73 5.87 -5.07
N LEU A 15 7.98 6.97 -4.96
CA LEU A 15 7.30 7.35 -3.72
C LEU A 15 6.23 6.33 -3.31
N THR A 16 5.43 5.86 -4.28
CA THR A 16 4.39 4.85 -4.06
C THR A 16 4.99 3.54 -3.55
N LEU A 17 6.08 3.08 -4.17
CA LEU A 17 6.82 1.90 -3.73
C LEU A 17 7.43 2.10 -2.33
N ALA A 18 7.99 3.27 -2.04
CA ALA A 18 8.51 3.59 -0.71
C ALA A 18 7.42 3.54 0.36
N VAL A 19 6.26 4.15 0.10
CA VAL A 19 5.11 4.13 1.02
C VAL A 19 4.62 2.71 1.25
N TYR A 20 4.42 1.91 0.20
CA TYR A 20 4.00 0.51 0.36
C TYR A 20 5.06 -0.34 1.07
N GLY A 21 6.34 -0.11 0.80
CA GLY A 21 7.45 -0.78 1.51
C GLY A 21 7.46 -0.45 3.00
N ILE A 22 7.26 0.81 3.37
CA ILE A 22 7.15 1.25 4.77
C ILE A 22 5.93 0.62 5.44
N VAL A 23 4.76 0.64 4.79
CA VAL A 23 3.54 0.02 5.31
C VAL A 23 3.76 -1.46 5.58
N LEU A 24 4.41 -2.18 4.66
CA LEU A 24 4.74 -3.59 4.84
C LEU A 24 5.71 -3.81 6.01
N ALA A 25 6.77 -3.00 6.09
CA ALA A 25 7.74 -3.07 7.19
C ALA A 25 7.08 -2.83 8.55
N VAL A 26 6.18 -1.85 8.64
CA VAL A 26 5.40 -1.56 9.85
C VAL A 26 4.46 -2.71 10.19
N ALA A 27 3.76 -3.29 9.23
CA ALA A 27 2.89 -4.44 9.46
C ALA A 27 3.68 -5.64 10.00
N VAL A 28 4.84 -5.94 9.40
CA VAL A 28 5.75 -7.00 9.89
C VAL A 28 6.26 -6.68 11.29
N TRP A 29 6.60 -5.44 11.58
CA TRP A 29 7.01 -5.03 12.93
C TRP A 29 5.89 -5.26 13.96
N ILE A 30 4.65 -4.85 13.66
CA ILE A 30 3.48 -5.07 14.52
C ILE A 30 3.24 -6.57 14.75
N TYR A 31 3.36 -7.39 13.71
CA TYR A 31 3.26 -8.85 13.86
C TYR A 31 4.30 -9.39 14.85
N ARG A 32 5.56 -8.98 14.69
CA ARG A 32 6.67 -9.42 15.54
C ARG A 32 6.51 -8.92 16.98
N ASP A 33 6.09 -7.68 17.16
CA ASP A 33 5.82 -7.09 18.48
C ASP A 33 4.65 -7.82 19.18
N ALA A 34 3.54 -8.05 18.46
CA ALA A 34 2.40 -8.79 18.98
C ALA A 34 2.77 -10.25 19.36
N LYS A 35 3.60 -10.92 18.53
CA LYS A 35 4.13 -12.26 18.84
C LYS A 35 5.03 -12.24 20.08
N ALA A 36 5.93 -11.26 20.20
CA ALA A 36 6.82 -11.11 21.36
C ALA A 36 6.03 -10.89 22.66
N ARG A 37 4.85 -10.26 22.57
CA ARG A 37 3.92 -10.07 23.69
C ARG A 37 3.00 -11.27 23.97
N GLY A 38 3.16 -12.39 23.26
CA GLY A 38 2.33 -13.59 23.44
C GLY A 38 0.90 -13.47 22.88
N SER A 39 0.63 -12.50 22.01
CA SER A 39 -0.71 -12.29 21.45
C SER A 39 -1.11 -13.40 20.49
N ASN A 40 -2.24 -14.05 20.76
CA ASN A 40 -2.82 -15.03 19.84
C ASN A 40 -3.46 -14.40 18.58
N ARG A 41 -3.49 -13.05 18.52
CA ARG A 41 -4.09 -12.26 17.42
C ARG A 41 -3.03 -11.52 16.59
N ALA A 42 -1.75 -11.90 16.66
CA ALA A 42 -0.68 -11.22 15.93
C ALA A 42 -0.95 -11.14 14.41
N VAL A 43 -1.48 -12.20 13.80
CA VAL A 43 -1.88 -12.21 12.38
C VAL A 43 -3.04 -11.24 12.13
N LEU A 44 -4.00 -11.15 13.06
CA LEU A 44 -5.10 -10.21 12.96
C LEU A 44 -4.59 -8.76 12.96
N TRP A 45 -3.61 -8.44 13.81
CA TRP A 45 -2.99 -7.12 13.86
C TRP A 45 -2.22 -6.77 12.59
N PHE A 46 -1.49 -7.74 12.03
CA PHE A 46 -0.85 -7.60 10.72
C PHE A 46 -1.86 -7.28 9.62
N LEU A 47 -2.91 -8.11 9.51
CA LEU A 47 -3.94 -7.95 8.50
C LEU A 47 -4.72 -6.66 8.66
N ALA A 48 -5.08 -6.30 9.89
CA ALA A 48 -5.74 -5.03 10.19
C ALA A 48 -4.87 -3.86 9.70
N THR A 49 -3.57 -3.87 10.00
CA THR A 49 -2.64 -2.82 9.55
C THR A 49 -2.67 -2.67 8.03
N LEU A 50 -2.56 -3.77 7.29
CA LEU A 50 -2.60 -3.73 5.82
C LEU A 50 -3.95 -3.26 5.29
N VAL A 51 -5.05 -3.79 5.83
CA VAL A 51 -6.40 -3.45 5.36
C VAL A 51 -6.67 -1.96 5.58
N PHE A 52 -6.42 -1.43 6.77
CA PHE A 52 -6.71 -0.04 7.09
C PHE A 52 -5.77 0.97 6.42
N THR A 53 -4.59 0.55 5.95
CA THR A 53 -3.65 1.44 5.25
C THR A 53 -3.73 1.35 3.73
N ILE A 54 -4.00 0.16 3.18
CA ILE A 54 -3.96 -0.09 1.73
C ILE A 54 -5.34 0.03 1.09
N VAL A 55 -6.40 -0.49 1.73
CA VAL A 55 -7.75 -0.52 1.13
C VAL A 55 -8.29 0.88 0.79
N PRO A 56 -8.17 1.91 1.66
CA PRO A 56 -8.63 3.25 1.32
C PRO A 56 -7.92 3.83 0.09
N VAL A 57 -6.62 3.55 -0.07
CA VAL A 57 -5.82 3.99 -1.21
C VAL A 57 -6.28 3.30 -2.49
N LEU A 58 -6.45 1.97 -2.45
CA LEU A 58 -6.96 1.21 -3.59
C LEU A 58 -8.37 1.67 -3.98
N LEU A 59 -9.22 1.95 -3.00
CA LEU A 59 -10.56 2.49 -3.23
C LEU A 59 -10.50 3.86 -3.91
N TYR A 60 -9.64 4.77 -3.42
CA TYR A 60 -9.43 6.07 -4.04
C TYR A 60 -8.97 5.94 -5.50
N MET A 61 -7.97 5.08 -5.76
CA MET A 61 -7.45 4.83 -7.10
C MET A 61 -8.50 4.20 -8.01
N TYR A 62 -9.32 3.30 -7.48
CA TYR A 62 -10.41 2.67 -8.21
C TYR A 62 -11.48 3.69 -8.62
N LEU A 63 -11.91 4.53 -7.68
CA LEU A 63 -12.92 5.57 -7.92
C LEU A 63 -12.45 6.62 -8.94
N HIS A 64 -11.17 6.97 -8.92
CA HIS A 64 -10.59 7.99 -9.80
C HIS A 64 -9.87 7.39 -11.01
N ARG A 65 -10.03 6.09 -11.29
CA ARG A 65 -9.30 5.40 -12.37
C ARG A 65 -9.55 6.01 -13.75
N ALA A 66 -10.78 6.49 -13.99
CA ALA A 66 -11.17 7.10 -15.26
C ALA A 66 -10.94 8.63 -15.29
N SER A 67 -10.70 9.24 -14.14
CA SER A 67 -10.47 10.67 -13.99
C SER A 67 -8.99 10.94 -14.25
N GLY A 68 -8.65 11.31 -15.49
CA GLY A 68 -7.34 11.88 -15.78
C GLY A 68 -7.07 13.11 -14.89
N PRO A 69 -5.80 13.48 -14.66
CA PRO A 69 -5.47 14.66 -13.86
C PRO A 69 -6.26 15.88 -14.37
N ALA A 70 -6.87 16.62 -13.46
CA ALA A 70 -7.54 17.88 -13.79
C ALA A 70 -6.52 18.77 -14.52
N ARG A 71 -6.85 19.15 -15.76
CA ARG A 71 -6.04 20.08 -16.56
C ARG A 71 -6.14 21.49 -16.00
#